data_AF-A0A351NY75-F1
#
_entry.id   AF-A0A351NY75-F1
#
_cell.length_a   1.000
_cell.length_b   1.000
_cell.length_c   1.000
_cell.angle_alpha   90.00
_cell.angle_beta   90.00
_cell.angle_gamma   90.00
#
_symmetry.space_group_name_H-M   'P 1'
#
loop_
_entity.id
_entity.type
_entity.pdbx_description
1 polymer ?
#
loop_
_entity_poly.entity_id
_entity_poly.type
_entity_poly.pdbx_seq_one_letter_code
_entity_poly.pdbx_strand_id
1 'polypeptide(L)'
;EQPAQIDFENKITLELMDVRHQHPGCSIIVEDESRNIGGRHLPIPLSDTMAVSSMVVIELPFEQRIEKLWQEYVIERYRHTLAYHGNNAEQAFADYLRDSLLRIKKRLGGQKTKDILNLMNSALELQHHDAFASHRSWLRAITADYYDPMYLYQLEKRSDRVVFKGNHQEVSQWLASA
;
A
#
# COMPACT_ATOMS: atom_id res chain seq x y z
N GLU A 1 16.92 6.41 -8.26
CA GLU A 1 17.50 5.07 -8.00
C GLU A 1 17.24 4.66 -6.56
N GLN A 2 17.26 3.36 -6.24
CA GLN A 2 17.16 2.90 -4.86
C GLN A 2 18.53 2.99 -4.16
N PRO A 3 18.61 3.38 -2.87
CA PRO A 3 19.86 3.51 -2.12
C PRO A 3 20.60 2.17 -2.03
N ALA A 4 21.87 2.09 -1.65
CA ALA A 4 22.47 0.77 -1.38
C ALA A 4 21.81 0.10 -0.16
N GLN A 5 21.94 -1.23 -0.02
CA GLN A 5 21.38 -1.96 1.13
C GLN A 5 21.96 -1.44 2.46
N ILE A 6 23.28 -1.23 2.52
CA ILE A 6 23.96 -0.72 3.71
C ILE A 6 23.48 0.69 4.10
N ASP A 7 23.26 1.57 3.12
CA ASP A 7 22.78 2.94 3.37
C ASP A 7 21.35 2.92 3.93
N PHE A 8 20.50 2.04 3.40
CA PHE A 8 19.13 1.85 3.87
C PHE A 8 19.09 1.36 5.34
N GLU A 9 19.89 0.35 5.68
CA GLU A 9 19.97 -0.20 7.04
C GLU A 9 20.54 0.81 8.04
N ASN A 10 21.60 1.53 7.65
CA ASN A 10 22.20 2.57 8.49
C ASN A 10 21.19 3.70 8.74
N LYS A 11 20.45 4.12 7.71
CA LYS A 11 19.44 5.16 7.86
C LYS A 11 18.34 4.75 8.83
N ILE A 12 17.79 3.55 8.70
CA ILE A 12 16.77 3.04 9.64
C ILE A 12 17.31 3.05 11.08
N THR A 13 18.56 2.61 11.27
CA THR A 13 19.19 2.55 12.58
C THR A 13 19.30 3.94 13.22
N LEU A 14 19.79 4.92 12.45
CA LEU A 14 19.93 6.30 12.92
C LEU A 14 18.57 6.90 13.29
N GLU A 15 17.57 6.76 12.42
CA GLU A 15 16.21 7.29 12.65
C GLU A 15 15.56 6.65 13.90
N LEU A 16 15.69 5.33 14.09
CA LEU A 16 15.17 4.67 15.30
C LEU A 16 15.91 5.10 16.58
N MET A 17 17.22 5.35 16.49
CA MET A 17 18.00 5.88 17.61
C MET A 17 17.56 7.29 17.98
N ASP A 18 17.33 8.15 16.99
CA ASP A 18 16.87 9.52 17.19
C ASP A 18 15.47 9.56 17.79
N VAL A 19 14.52 8.77 17.27
CA VAL A 19 13.17 8.64 17.85
C VAL A 19 13.25 8.20 19.31
N ARG A 20 14.06 7.19 19.63
CA ARG A 20 14.22 6.70 21.00
C ARG A 20 14.88 7.73 21.92
N HIS A 21 15.79 8.53 21.40
CA HIS A 21 16.44 9.61 22.16
C HIS A 21 15.47 10.76 22.46
N GLN A 22 14.66 11.16 21.47
CA GLN A 22 13.67 12.24 21.60
C GLN A 22 12.45 11.83 22.44
N HIS A 23 12.08 10.53 22.40
CA HIS A 23 10.92 9.99 23.08
C HIS A 23 11.29 8.79 23.97
N PRO A 24 12.06 9.01 25.06
CA PRO A 24 12.53 7.93 25.92
C PRO A 24 11.37 7.23 26.61
N GLY A 25 11.34 5.91 26.54
CA GLY A 25 10.29 5.08 27.16
C GLY A 25 8.99 4.97 26.38
N CYS A 26 8.85 5.68 25.25
CA CYS A 26 7.70 5.55 24.36
C CYS A 26 7.85 4.33 23.44
N SER A 27 6.74 3.66 23.15
CA SER A 27 6.68 2.61 22.14
C SER A 27 6.88 3.20 20.74
N ILE A 28 7.65 2.49 19.91
CA ILE A 28 7.79 2.81 18.48
C ILE A 28 6.75 2.00 17.71
N ILE A 29 5.92 2.69 16.94
CA ILE A 29 4.90 2.08 16.11
C ILE A 29 5.41 2.06 14.68
N VAL A 30 5.31 0.90 14.04
CA VAL A 30 5.68 0.72 12.62
C VAL A 30 4.50 0.12 11.87
N GLU A 31 4.35 0.50 10.61
CA GLU A 31 3.42 -0.18 9.70
C GLU A 31 3.89 -1.63 9.46
N ASP A 32 2.95 -2.57 9.36
CA ASP A 32 3.22 -3.99 9.10
C ASP A 32 3.63 -4.20 7.63
N GLU A 33 4.80 -3.66 7.30
CA GLU A 33 5.41 -3.77 5.98
C GLU A 33 6.08 -5.14 5.81
N SER A 34 6.18 -5.60 4.56
CA SER A 34 6.88 -6.84 4.28
C SER A 34 8.38 -6.69 4.58
N ARG A 35 9.09 -7.83 4.67
CA ARG A 35 10.55 -7.83 4.81
C ARG A 35 11.25 -7.04 3.69
N ASN A 36 10.60 -6.88 2.53
CA ASN A 36 11.20 -6.26 1.35
C ASN A 36 10.47 -4.98 0.96
N ILE A 37 11.20 -3.87 0.87
CA ILE A 37 10.72 -2.60 0.31
C ILE A 37 11.43 -2.38 -1.02
N GLY A 38 10.74 -2.70 -2.12
CA GLY A 38 11.36 -2.75 -3.44
C GLY A 38 12.48 -3.79 -3.48
N GLY A 39 13.71 -3.37 -3.81
CA GLY A 39 14.91 -4.21 -3.83
C GLY A 39 15.70 -4.21 -2.51
N ARG A 40 15.13 -3.66 -1.43
CA ARG A 40 15.79 -3.55 -0.12
C ARG A 40 15.10 -4.40 0.92
N HIS A 41 15.88 -4.86 1.89
CA HIS A 41 15.41 -5.71 2.98
C HIS A 41 15.48 -4.93 4.29
N LEU A 42 14.46 -5.08 5.14
CA LEU A 42 14.53 -4.57 6.50
C LEU A 42 15.68 -5.26 7.26
N PRO A 43 16.37 -4.55 8.18
CA PRO A 43 17.33 -5.16 9.08
C PRO A 43 16.69 -6.36 9.79
N ILE A 44 17.38 -7.50 9.83
CA ILE A 44 16.85 -8.73 10.43
C ILE A 44 16.33 -8.52 11.87
N PRO A 45 17.05 -7.82 12.76
CA PRO A 45 16.56 -7.58 14.11
C PRO A 45 15.22 -6.82 14.13
N LEU A 46 15.01 -5.90 13.19
CA LEU A 46 13.75 -5.16 13.06
C LEU A 46 12.64 -6.07 12.54
N SER A 47 12.88 -6.82 11.47
CA SER A 47 11.86 -7.73 10.90
C SER A 47 11.44 -8.82 11.88
N ASP A 48 12.39 -9.37 12.64
CA ASP A 48 12.12 -10.42 13.62
C ASP A 48 11.31 -9.87 14.81
N THR A 49 11.63 -8.65 15.26
CA THR A 49 10.86 -7.95 16.29
C THR A 49 9.44 -7.64 15.80
N MET A 50 9.30 -7.14 14.57
CA MET A 50 8.00 -6.89 13.94
C MET A 50 7.16 -8.18 13.83
N ALA A 51 7.79 -9.34 13.63
CA ALA A 51 7.08 -10.61 13.47
C ALA A 51 6.44 -11.15 14.77
N VAL A 52 6.85 -10.65 15.93
CA VAL A 52 6.32 -11.10 17.25
C VAL A 52 5.63 -9.99 18.03
N SER A 53 5.72 -8.73 17.59
CA SER A 53 5.14 -7.57 18.29
C SER A 53 3.60 -7.57 18.25
N SER A 54 2.98 -6.94 19.25
CA SER A 54 1.54 -6.66 19.23
C SER A 54 1.15 -5.80 18.03
N MET A 55 -0.09 -5.95 17.57
CA MET A 55 -0.62 -5.29 16.38
C MET A 55 -1.90 -4.52 16.70
N VAL A 56 -2.01 -3.32 16.14
CA VAL A 56 -3.27 -2.58 16.07
C VAL A 56 -3.75 -2.57 14.62
N VAL A 57 -5.05 -2.73 14.41
CA VAL A 57 -5.63 -2.74 13.06
C VAL A 57 -6.46 -1.48 12.86
N ILE A 58 -6.10 -0.70 11.85
CA ILE A 58 -6.89 0.44 11.39
C ILE A 58 -7.91 -0.06 10.38
N GLU A 59 -9.19 0.03 10.74
CA GLU A 59 -10.30 -0.30 9.87
C GLU A 59 -10.74 0.95 9.11
N LEU A 60 -10.63 0.90 7.78
CA LEU A 60 -11.08 1.96 6.89
C LEU A 60 -12.26 1.45 6.04
N PRO A 61 -13.39 2.18 5.99
CA PRO A 61 -14.53 1.81 5.15
C PRO A 61 -14.10 1.59 3.70
N PHE A 62 -14.72 0.63 3.03
CA PHE A 62 -14.36 0.23 1.67
C PHE A 62 -14.28 1.44 0.71
N GLU A 63 -15.30 2.29 0.69
CA GLU A 63 -15.33 3.46 -0.19
C GLU A 63 -14.22 4.48 0.12
N GLN A 64 -13.83 4.65 1.39
CA GLN A 64 -12.71 5.51 1.76
C GLN A 64 -11.37 4.91 1.30
N ARG A 65 -11.22 3.57 1.35
CA ARG A 65 -10.05 2.88 0.78
C ARG A 65 -9.97 3.09 -0.73
N ILE A 66 -11.09 2.98 -1.44
CA ILE A 66 -11.14 3.23 -2.88
C ILE A 66 -10.79 4.68 -3.21
N GLU A 67 -11.26 5.64 -2.43
CA GLU A 67 -10.91 7.05 -2.63
C GLU A 67 -9.41 7.29 -2.44
N LYS A 68 -8.83 6.75 -1.36
CA LYS A 68 -7.39 6.85 -1.11
C LYS A 68 -6.56 6.21 -2.23
N LEU A 69 -6.93 4.98 -2.64
CA LEU A 69 -6.26 4.30 -3.75
C LEU A 69 -6.40 5.07 -5.07
N TRP A 70 -7.54 5.70 -5.32
CA TRP A 70 -7.75 6.53 -6.50
C TRP A 70 -6.83 7.76 -6.49
N GLN A 71 -6.74 8.47 -5.36
CA GLN A 71 -5.83 9.61 -5.24
C GLN A 71 -4.37 9.19 -5.48
N GLU A 72 -3.88 8.17 -4.77
CA GLU A 72 -2.47 7.78 -4.79
C GLU A 72 -2.05 7.10 -6.12
N TYR A 73 -2.85 6.13 -6.59
CA TYR A 73 -2.47 5.28 -7.73
C TYR A 73 -2.98 5.77 -9.08
N VAL A 74 -3.89 6.75 -9.10
CA VAL A 74 -4.41 7.33 -10.34
C VAL A 74 -3.99 8.79 -10.44
N ILE A 75 -4.48 9.66 -9.56
CA ILE A 75 -4.26 11.11 -9.69
C ILE A 75 -2.79 11.48 -9.50
N GLU A 76 -2.21 11.14 -8.34
CA GLU A 76 -0.83 11.49 -8.02
C GLU A 76 0.15 10.75 -8.92
N ARG A 77 -0.11 9.45 -9.17
CA ARG A 77 0.68 8.65 -10.11
C ARG A 77 0.70 9.28 -11.49
N TYR A 78 -0.45 9.64 -12.07
CA TYR A 78 -0.51 10.28 -13.38
C TYR A 78 0.25 11.61 -13.38
N ARG A 79 0.07 12.43 -12.34
CA ARG A 79 0.81 13.70 -12.20
C ARG A 79 2.34 13.48 -12.19
N HIS A 80 2.82 12.49 -11.46
CA HIS A 80 4.25 12.17 -11.43
C HIS A 80 4.75 11.61 -12.77
N THR A 81 3.95 10.76 -13.42
CA THR A 81 4.26 10.24 -14.76
C THR A 81 4.32 11.38 -15.78
N LEU A 82 3.41 12.35 -15.71
CA LEU A 82 3.40 13.54 -16.57
C LEU A 82 4.66 14.39 -16.37
N ALA A 83 5.03 14.64 -15.12
CA ALA A 83 6.24 15.40 -14.80
C ALA A 83 7.52 14.74 -15.31
N TYR A 84 7.58 13.41 -15.33
CA TYR A 84 8.78 12.66 -15.74
C TYR A 84 8.83 12.34 -17.24
N HIS A 85 7.70 11.97 -17.86
CA HIS A 85 7.64 11.47 -19.23
C HIS A 85 7.12 12.48 -20.26
N GLY A 86 6.57 13.63 -19.84
CA GLY A 86 6.06 14.67 -20.73
C GLY A 86 5.07 14.13 -21.75
N ASN A 87 5.39 14.28 -23.04
CA ASN A 87 4.51 13.86 -24.15
C ASN A 87 4.19 12.36 -24.18
N ASN A 88 5.02 11.51 -23.55
CA ASN A 88 4.81 10.07 -23.50
C ASN A 88 4.03 9.62 -22.26
N ALA A 89 3.56 10.55 -21.42
CA ALA A 89 2.98 10.24 -20.12
C ALA A 89 1.70 9.40 -20.19
N GLU A 90 0.84 9.63 -21.19
CA GLU A 90 -0.38 8.86 -21.40
C GLU A 90 -0.08 7.37 -21.56
N GLN A 91 0.80 7.05 -22.51
CA GLN A 91 1.20 5.67 -22.80
C GLN A 91 1.94 5.06 -21.62
N ALA A 92 2.90 5.79 -21.02
CA ALA A 92 3.65 5.32 -19.87
C ALA A 92 2.76 5.02 -18.65
N PHE A 93 1.74 5.83 -18.40
CA PHE A 93 0.77 5.62 -17.32
C PHE A 93 -0.11 4.41 -17.61
N ALA A 94 -0.64 4.30 -18.83
CA ALA A 94 -1.48 3.18 -19.23
C ALA A 94 -0.72 1.85 -19.13
N ASP A 95 0.51 1.80 -19.61
CA ASP A 95 1.35 0.59 -19.56
C ASP A 95 1.71 0.25 -18.11
N TYR A 96 2.06 1.24 -17.30
CA TYR A 96 2.30 1.03 -15.87
C TYR A 96 1.10 0.35 -15.17
N LEU A 97 -0.12 0.81 -15.41
CA LEU A 97 -1.32 0.22 -14.79
C LEU A 97 -1.56 -1.22 -15.28
N ARG A 98 -1.47 -1.44 -16.60
CA ARG A 98 -1.67 -2.76 -17.21
C ARG A 98 -0.63 -3.77 -16.72
N ASP A 99 0.65 -3.39 -16.73
CA ASP A 99 1.74 -4.24 -16.26
C ASP A 99 1.58 -4.56 -14.78
N SER A 100 1.11 -3.59 -13.98
CA SER A 100 0.84 -3.80 -12.55
C SER A 100 -0.24 -4.85 -12.30
N LEU A 101 -1.31 -4.85 -13.09
CA LEU A 101 -2.33 -5.90 -13.04
C LEU A 101 -1.77 -7.25 -13.51
N LEU A 102 -1.00 -7.27 -14.60
CA LEU A 102 -0.47 -8.51 -15.17
C LEU A 102 0.52 -9.23 -14.23
N ARG A 103 1.26 -8.49 -13.38
CA ARG A 103 2.12 -9.08 -12.34
C ARG A 103 1.37 -9.99 -11.36
N ILE A 104 0.08 -9.71 -11.11
CA ILE A 104 -0.75 -10.51 -10.19
C ILE A 104 -1.66 -11.52 -10.90
N LYS A 105 -1.65 -11.58 -12.24
CA LYS A 105 -2.54 -12.44 -13.06
C LYS A 105 -2.62 -13.89 -12.58
N LYS A 106 -1.48 -14.49 -12.21
CA LYS A 106 -1.44 -15.90 -11.76
C LYS A 106 -2.26 -16.13 -10.50
N ARG A 107 -2.27 -15.16 -9.58
CA ARG A 107 -3.01 -15.25 -8.30
C ARG A 107 -4.46 -14.79 -8.46
N LEU A 108 -4.69 -13.79 -9.30
CA LEU A 108 -6.02 -13.23 -9.57
C LEU A 108 -6.89 -14.18 -10.43
N GLY A 109 -6.27 -14.96 -11.31
CA GLY A 109 -6.98 -15.86 -12.23
C GLY A 109 -7.31 -15.20 -13.57
N GLY A 110 -7.42 -16.01 -14.62
CA GLY A 110 -7.54 -15.53 -16.01
C GLY A 110 -8.78 -14.69 -16.28
N GLN A 111 -9.95 -15.13 -15.81
CA GLN A 111 -11.22 -14.44 -16.04
C GLN A 111 -11.25 -13.07 -15.34
N LYS A 112 -10.98 -13.03 -14.02
CA LYS A 112 -10.92 -11.78 -13.26
C LYS A 112 -9.90 -10.79 -13.82
N THR A 113 -8.73 -11.29 -14.24
CA THR A 113 -7.72 -10.43 -14.89
C THR A 113 -8.27 -9.78 -16.15
N LYS A 114 -8.98 -10.53 -16.99
CA LYS A 114 -9.60 -9.99 -18.22
C LYS A 114 -10.65 -8.94 -17.90
N ASP A 115 -11.51 -9.20 -16.92
CA ASP A 115 -12.60 -8.29 -16.54
C ASP A 115 -12.05 -6.97 -15.97
N ILE A 116 -11.06 -7.04 -15.08
CA ILE A 116 -10.39 -5.86 -14.51
C ILE A 116 -9.63 -5.08 -15.60
N LEU A 117 -8.98 -5.79 -16.53
CA LEU A 117 -8.27 -5.14 -17.65
C LEU A 117 -9.24 -4.37 -18.57
N ASN A 118 -10.42 -4.92 -18.81
CA ASN A 118 -11.46 -4.23 -19.58
C ASN A 118 -11.93 -2.95 -18.88
N LEU A 119 -12.24 -3.03 -17.57
CA LEU A 119 -12.61 -1.85 -16.77
C LEU A 119 -11.50 -0.79 -16.78
N MET A 120 -10.24 -1.20 -16.69
CA MET A 120 -9.09 -0.32 -16.72
C MET A 120 -8.93 0.37 -18.08
N ASN A 121 -9.06 -0.37 -19.19
CA ASN A 121 -8.98 0.20 -20.54
C ASN A 121 -10.11 1.20 -20.80
N SER A 122 -11.34 0.87 -20.41
CA SER A 122 -12.46 1.82 -20.53
C SER A 122 -12.27 3.07 -19.67
N ALA A 123 -11.68 2.93 -18.47
CA ALA A 123 -11.35 4.09 -17.63
C ALA A 123 -10.27 4.97 -18.27
N LEU A 124 -9.22 4.38 -18.85
CA LEU A 124 -8.16 5.11 -19.57
C LEU A 124 -8.70 5.92 -20.76
N GLU A 125 -9.71 5.41 -21.48
CA GLU A 125 -10.37 6.14 -22.57
C GLU A 125 -11.19 7.35 -22.08
N LEU A 126 -11.72 7.29 -20.85
CA LEU A 126 -12.60 8.32 -20.28
C LEU A 126 -11.90 9.29 -19.33
N GLN A 127 -10.66 9.01 -18.93
CA GLN A 127 -10.02 9.66 -17.77
C GLN A 127 -9.93 11.20 -17.85
N HIS A 128 -9.88 11.76 -19.05
CA HIS A 128 -9.88 13.23 -19.26
C HIS A 128 -11.28 13.82 -19.41
N HIS A 129 -12.28 13.00 -19.74
CA HIS A 129 -13.68 13.41 -19.84
C HIS A 129 -14.39 13.38 -18.48
N ASP A 130 -13.99 12.46 -17.60
CA ASP A 130 -14.64 12.26 -16.30
C ASP A 130 -13.74 12.61 -15.10
N ALA A 131 -12.63 13.31 -15.36
CA ALA A 131 -11.62 13.66 -14.36
C ALA A 131 -11.17 12.43 -13.57
N PHE A 132 -10.84 11.35 -14.28
CA PHE A 132 -10.37 10.05 -13.79
C PHE A 132 -11.39 9.25 -12.97
N ALA A 133 -12.65 9.67 -12.90
CA ALA A 133 -13.65 9.07 -12.02
C ALA A 133 -13.85 7.56 -12.26
N SER A 134 -13.85 7.12 -13.52
CA SER A 134 -14.05 5.73 -13.94
C SER A 134 -12.98 4.76 -13.43
N HIS A 135 -11.80 5.25 -13.01
CA HIS A 135 -10.77 4.39 -12.45
C HIS A 135 -11.20 3.73 -11.12
N ARG A 136 -12.18 4.29 -10.41
CA ARG A 136 -12.73 3.65 -9.20
C ARG A 136 -13.33 2.28 -9.48
N SER A 137 -13.81 2.02 -10.69
CA SER A 137 -14.46 0.74 -11.05
C SER A 137 -13.48 -0.44 -10.99
N TRP A 138 -12.32 -0.32 -11.64
CA TRP A 138 -11.32 -1.39 -11.60
C TRP A 138 -10.62 -1.45 -10.23
N LEU A 139 -10.48 -0.32 -9.53
CA LEU A 139 -9.99 -0.28 -8.15
C LEU A 139 -10.90 -1.04 -7.19
N ARG A 140 -12.22 -0.89 -7.31
CA ARG A 140 -13.20 -1.68 -6.52
C ARG A 140 -13.02 -3.17 -6.78
N ALA A 141 -12.97 -3.56 -8.05
CA ALA A 141 -12.83 -4.95 -8.45
C ALA A 141 -11.53 -5.57 -7.91
N ILE A 142 -10.37 -4.98 -8.20
CA ILE A 142 -9.08 -5.54 -7.74
C ILE A 142 -8.93 -5.55 -6.21
N THR A 143 -9.50 -4.56 -5.51
CA THR A 143 -9.46 -4.49 -4.05
C THR A 143 -10.28 -5.61 -3.44
N ALA A 144 -11.54 -5.75 -3.85
CA ALA A 144 -12.43 -6.79 -3.32
C ALA A 144 -12.02 -8.21 -3.75
N ASP A 145 -11.51 -8.37 -4.97
CA ASP A 145 -11.24 -9.70 -5.54
C ASP A 145 -9.88 -10.29 -5.19
N TYR A 146 -8.92 -9.46 -4.81
CA TYR A 146 -7.54 -9.89 -4.59
C TYR A 146 -6.95 -9.37 -3.29
N TYR A 147 -6.97 -8.05 -3.06
CA TYR A 147 -6.29 -7.49 -1.89
C TYR A 147 -7.02 -7.81 -0.59
N ASP A 148 -8.34 -7.60 -0.50
CA ASP A 148 -9.11 -7.85 0.72
C ASP A 148 -9.02 -9.31 1.19
N PRO A 149 -9.24 -10.34 0.33
CA PRO A 149 -9.07 -11.72 0.72
C PRO A 149 -7.65 -12.05 1.20
N MET A 150 -6.63 -11.48 0.53
CA MET A 150 -5.23 -11.68 0.91
C MET A 150 -4.93 -11.07 2.28
N TYR A 151 -5.36 -9.83 2.53
CA TYR A 151 -5.14 -9.14 3.80
C TYR A 151 -5.90 -9.81 4.95
N LEU A 152 -7.17 -10.18 4.75
CA LEU A 152 -7.96 -10.88 5.76
C LEU A 152 -7.32 -12.22 6.14
N TYR A 153 -6.87 -12.99 5.15
CA TYR A 153 -6.17 -14.25 5.40
C TYR A 153 -4.85 -14.07 6.16
N GLN A 154 -4.08 -13.03 5.86
CA GLN A 154 -2.84 -12.72 6.59
C GLN A 154 -3.13 -12.26 8.02
N LEU A 155 -4.18 -11.47 8.21
CA LEU A 155 -4.59 -10.98 9.52
C LEU A 155 -5.12 -12.10 10.40
N GLU A 156 -5.89 -13.03 9.85
CA GLU A 156 -6.42 -14.20 10.58
C GLU A 156 -5.29 -15.05 11.19
N LYS A 157 -4.19 -15.25 10.44
CA LYS A 157 -3.00 -15.96 10.91
C LYS A 157 -2.25 -15.30 12.06
N ARG A 158 -2.49 -14.00 12.28
CA ARG A 158 -1.81 -13.17 13.29
C ARG A 158 -2.81 -12.61 14.31
N SER A 159 -4.02 -13.18 14.34
CA SER A 159 -5.13 -12.67 15.15
C SER A 159 -4.84 -12.68 16.65
N ASP A 160 -3.99 -13.60 17.10
CA ASP A 160 -3.45 -13.70 18.46
C ASP A 160 -2.62 -12.48 18.88
N ARG A 161 -2.02 -11.77 17.91
CA ARG A 161 -1.20 -10.58 18.15
C ARG A 161 -1.99 -9.29 18.12
N VAL A 162 -3.25 -9.32 17.68
CA VAL A 162 -4.07 -8.11 17.55
C VAL A 162 -4.61 -7.69 18.90
N VAL A 163 -4.13 -6.57 19.41
CA VAL A 163 -4.50 -6.03 20.73
C VAL A 163 -5.62 -4.99 20.65
N PHE A 164 -5.83 -4.39 19.48
CA PHE A 164 -6.91 -3.42 19.26
C PHE A 164 -7.29 -3.32 17.78
N LYS A 165 -8.57 -3.04 17.52
CA LYS A 165 -9.10 -2.75 16.18
C LYS A 165 -10.06 -1.56 16.25
N GLY A 166 -9.96 -0.66 15.30
CA GLY A 166 -10.86 0.49 15.20
C GLY A 166 -10.49 1.39 14.04
N ASN A 167 -11.24 2.46 13.85
CA ASN A 167 -10.89 3.51 12.90
C ASN A 167 -9.64 4.29 13.37
N HIS A 168 -9.14 5.19 12.53
CA HIS A 168 -7.93 5.97 12.82
C HIS A 168 -8.01 6.75 14.16
N GLN A 169 -9.17 7.34 14.47
CA GLN A 169 -9.36 8.10 15.70
C GLN A 169 -9.33 7.18 16.92
N GLU A 170 -10.03 6.05 16.85
CA GLU A 170 -10.08 5.06 17.94
C GLU A 170 -8.70 4.47 18.22
N VAL A 171 -7.95 4.11 17.17
CA VAL A 171 -6.58 3.60 17.29
C VAL A 171 -5.66 4.67 17.90
N SER A 172 -5.77 5.92 17.45
CA SER A 172 -4.96 7.02 18.00
C SER A 172 -5.25 7.27 19.49
N GLN A 173 -6.53 7.20 19.88
CA GLN A 173 -6.94 7.34 21.29
C GLN A 173 -6.44 6.17 22.13
N TRP A 174 -6.55 4.94 21.62
CA TRP A 174 -6.04 3.75 22.29
C TRP A 174 -4.53 3.84 22.51
N LEU A 175 -3.76 4.22 21.48
CA LEU A 175 -2.30 4.39 21.56
C LEU A 175 -1.87 5.49 22.54
N ALA A 176 -2.66 6.55 22.70
CA ALA A 176 -2.38 7.61 23.66
C ALA A 176 -2.68 7.21 25.12
N SER A 177 -3.48 6.16 25.32
CA SER A 177 -3.87 5.64 26.64
C SER A 177 -3.08 4.42 27.11
N ALA A 178 -2.26 3.84 26.22
CA ALA A 178 -1.42 2.66 26.46
C ALA A 178 -0.02 3.08 26.94
#